data_AF-A0A8H5H3U9-F1
#
_entry.id   AF-A0A8H5H3U9-F1
#
_cell.length_a   1.000
_cell.length_b   1.000
_cell.length_c   1.000
_cell.angle_alpha   90.00
_cell.angle_beta   90.00
_cell.angle_gamma   90.00
#
_symmetry.space_group_name_H-M   'P 1'
#
loop_
_entity.id
_entity.type
_entity.pdbx_description
1 polymer ?
#
loop_
_entity_poly.entity_id
_entity_poly.type
_entity_poly.pdbx_seq_one_letter_code
_entity_poly.pdbx_strand_id
1 'polypeptide(L)'
;MPAIGHDIPLYSYNGLDKLPAEAQKVLDSYGLSLDDYDGDVVKEAHQQRASTMQLNLLGVFDALTKKRREVAGIHAALADMEPGPEYKEVEDRYLRIARHVYYELLPEMHGHMERFIAEVDALVWYEHKVREGTPDAVSLEEIEQYRVNKIAPVLEEAFSTLKRLDLAVVLKDLQTRERRAFGRRPSTLVANPAVAVGSL
;
A
#
# COMPACT_ATOMS: atom_id res chain seq x y z
N MET A 1 -11.10 17.72 -11.36
CA MET A 1 -10.66 16.38 -10.95
C MET A 1 -11.86 15.65 -10.40
N PRO A 2 -12.24 14.48 -10.94
CA PRO A 2 -13.31 13.69 -10.32
C PRO A 2 -12.84 13.25 -8.94
N ALA A 3 -13.69 13.44 -7.93
CA ALA A 3 -13.47 12.86 -6.61
C ALA A 3 -13.46 11.35 -6.79
N ILE A 4 -12.31 10.71 -6.53
CA ILE A 4 -12.26 9.27 -6.36
C ILE A 4 -12.90 9.05 -4.99
N GLY A 5 -14.24 8.94 -4.98
CA GLY A 5 -14.93 8.32 -3.87
C GLY A 5 -14.36 6.92 -3.76
N HIS A 6 -13.66 6.64 -2.67
CA HIS A 6 -13.36 5.26 -2.29
C HIS A 6 -14.68 4.65 -1.82
N ASP A 7 -15.61 4.41 -2.75
CA ASP A 7 -16.72 3.50 -2.53
C ASP A 7 -16.07 2.12 -2.40
N ILE A 8 -15.82 1.73 -1.15
CA ILE A 8 -15.48 0.37 -0.79
C ILE A 8 -16.56 -0.51 -1.43
N PRO A 9 -16.21 -1.49 -2.28
CA PRO A 9 -17.22 -2.21 -3.05
C PRO A 9 -18.32 -2.77 -2.14
N LEU A 10 -19.56 -2.44 -2.54
CA LEU A 10 -20.86 -2.67 -1.90
C LEU A 10 -21.29 -4.15 -1.89
N TYR A 11 -20.39 -5.10 -1.64
CA TYR A 11 -20.85 -6.39 -1.16
C TYR A 11 -21.07 -6.25 0.34
N SER A 12 -22.32 -6.00 0.74
CA SER A 12 -22.77 -6.15 2.12
C SER A 12 -23.55 -7.46 2.18
N TYR A 13 -22.96 -8.45 2.85
CA TYR A 13 -23.46 -9.80 3.12
C TYR A 13 -24.62 -9.82 4.11
N ASN A 14 -24.96 -8.65 4.66
CA ASN A 14 -25.98 -8.49 5.66
C ASN A 14 -27.30 -9.01 5.09
N GLY A 15 -27.82 -10.09 5.70
CA GLY A 15 -29.09 -10.70 5.34
C GLY A 15 -29.04 -11.77 4.23
N LEU A 16 -27.86 -12.24 3.81
CA LEU A 16 -27.78 -13.39 2.90
C LEU A 16 -28.03 -14.71 3.65
N ASP A 17 -28.94 -15.54 3.14
CA ASP A 17 -29.15 -16.91 3.64
C ASP A 17 -28.01 -17.86 3.25
N LYS A 18 -27.31 -17.58 2.16
CA LYS A 18 -26.17 -18.36 1.65
C LYS A 18 -25.08 -17.45 1.12
N LEU A 19 -23.83 -17.82 1.39
CA LEU A 19 -22.66 -17.15 0.81
C LEU A 19 -22.50 -17.45 -0.68
N PRO A 20 -21.98 -16.50 -1.47
CA PRO A 20 -21.44 -16.78 -2.80
C PRO A 20 -20.32 -17.84 -2.73
N ALA A 21 -20.15 -18.62 -3.79
CA ALA A 21 -19.19 -19.73 -3.82
C ALA A 21 -17.75 -19.32 -3.46
N GLU A 22 -17.30 -18.13 -3.88
CA GLU A 22 -15.95 -17.64 -3.56
C GLU A 22 -15.77 -17.33 -2.07
N ALA A 23 -16.81 -16.82 -1.40
CA ALA A 23 -16.78 -16.59 0.05
C ALA A 23 -16.87 -17.91 0.82
N GLN A 24 -17.64 -18.89 0.31
CA GLN A 24 -17.72 -20.22 0.92
C GLN A 24 -16.36 -20.92 0.94
N LYS A 25 -15.57 -20.82 -0.14
CA LYS A 25 -14.20 -21.39 -0.19
C LYS A 25 -13.31 -20.87 0.94
N VAL A 26 -13.54 -19.65 1.42
CA VAL A 26 -12.80 -19.08 2.56
C VAL A 26 -13.09 -19.89 3.81
N LEU A 27 -14.37 -20.11 4.12
CA LEU A 27 -14.78 -20.91 5.28
C LEU A 27 -14.26 -22.35 5.19
N ASP A 28 -14.41 -22.96 4.01
CA ASP A 28 -13.94 -24.33 3.76
C ASP A 28 -12.43 -24.46 3.96
N SER A 29 -11.64 -23.45 3.58
CA SER A 29 -10.17 -23.45 3.74
C SER A 29 -9.72 -23.47 5.21
N TYR A 30 -10.58 -23.02 6.12
CA TYR A 30 -10.37 -23.04 7.57
C TYR A 30 -11.10 -24.19 8.26
N GLY A 31 -11.84 -25.03 7.51
CA GLY A 31 -12.63 -26.11 8.07
C GLY A 31 -13.81 -25.63 8.93
N LEU A 32 -14.30 -24.41 8.70
CA LEU A 32 -15.40 -23.83 9.48
C LEU A 32 -16.74 -24.39 9.04
N SER A 33 -17.55 -24.83 10.01
CA SER A 33 -18.91 -25.34 9.83
C SER A 33 -19.88 -24.61 10.75
N LEU A 34 -21.14 -24.41 10.30
CA LEU A 34 -22.17 -23.79 11.15
C LEU A 34 -22.56 -24.68 12.34
N ASP A 35 -22.34 -25.99 12.23
CA ASP A 35 -22.69 -26.95 13.28
C ASP A 35 -21.68 -26.96 14.44
N ASP A 36 -20.42 -26.61 14.17
CA ASP A 36 -19.30 -26.69 15.11
C ASP A 36 -18.52 -25.37 15.14
N TYR A 37 -19.01 -24.41 15.92
CA TYR A 37 -18.35 -23.11 16.05
C TYR A 37 -17.11 -23.16 16.93
N ASP A 38 -15.98 -22.76 16.35
CA ASP A 38 -14.71 -22.56 17.05
C ASP A 38 -14.26 -21.09 16.90
N GLY A 39 -14.43 -20.32 17.98
CA GLY A 39 -14.04 -18.91 18.01
C GLY A 39 -12.53 -18.66 17.92
N ASP A 40 -11.69 -19.63 18.31
CA ASP A 40 -10.23 -19.49 18.21
C ASP A 40 -9.78 -19.63 16.75
N VAL A 41 -10.37 -20.56 15.99
CA VAL A 41 -10.11 -20.72 14.55
C VAL A 41 -10.53 -19.48 13.77
N VAL A 42 -11.69 -18.88 14.07
CA VAL A 42 -12.14 -17.64 13.42
C VAL A 42 -11.18 -16.49 13.72
N LYS A 43 -10.70 -16.37 14.96
CA LYS A 43 -9.74 -15.35 15.36
C LYS A 43 -8.40 -15.53 14.64
N GLU A 44 -7.90 -16.75 14.54
CA GLU A 44 -6.69 -17.08 13.77
C GLU A 44 -6.86 -16.73 12.29
N ALA A 45 -7.99 -17.10 11.69
CA ALA A 45 -8.31 -16.79 10.30
C ALA A 45 -8.25 -15.29 10.04
N HIS A 46 -8.89 -14.46 10.87
CA HIS A 46 -8.81 -12.99 10.76
C HIS A 46 -7.37 -12.47 10.82
N GLN A 47 -6.56 -12.96 11.76
CA GLN A 47 -5.16 -12.54 11.90
C GLN A 47 -4.31 -12.94 10.69
N GLN A 48 -4.51 -14.15 10.17
CA GLN A 48 -3.81 -14.63 8.99
C GLN A 48 -4.20 -13.83 7.74
N ARG A 49 -5.47 -13.47 7.56
CA ARG A 49 -5.91 -12.62 6.44
C ARG A 49 -5.35 -11.21 6.52
N ALA A 50 -5.33 -10.61 7.71
CA ALA A 50 -4.67 -9.33 7.92
C ALA A 50 -3.19 -9.36 7.53
N SER A 51 -2.47 -10.41 7.95
CA SER A 51 -1.05 -10.59 7.63
C SER A 51 -0.80 -10.82 6.13
N THR A 52 -1.65 -11.64 5.50
CA THR A 52 -1.58 -11.94 4.06
C THR A 52 -1.82 -10.69 3.23
N MET A 53 -2.80 -9.88 3.61
CA MET A 53 -3.09 -8.60 2.97
C MET A 53 -1.89 -7.65 3.01
N GLN A 54 -1.23 -7.53 4.18
CA GLN A 54 -0.03 -6.71 4.32
C GLN A 54 1.11 -7.18 3.41
N LEU A 55 1.36 -8.50 3.35
CA LEU A 55 2.40 -9.07 2.50
C LEU A 55 2.12 -8.86 1.01
N ASN A 56 0.88 -9.08 0.57
CA ASN A 56 0.48 -8.88 -0.82
C ASN A 56 0.66 -7.40 -1.25
N LEU A 57 0.22 -6.47 -0.40
CA LEU A 57 0.33 -5.04 -0.70
C LEU A 57 1.76 -4.50 -0.62
N LEU A 58 2.64 -5.11 0.17
CA LEU A 58 4.03 -4.64 0.31
C LEU A 58 4.76 -4.59 -1.04
N GLY A 59 4.58 -5.62 -1.87
CA GLY A 59 5.18 -5.67 -3.21
C GLY A 59 4.66 -4.55 -4.11
N VAL A 60 3.34 -4.32 -4.11
CA VAL A 60 2.69 -3.27 -4.89
C VAL A 60 3.12 -1.88 -4.40
N PHE A 61 3.21 -1.66 -3.09
CA PHE A 61 3.64 -0.39 -2.50
C PHE A 61 5.10 -0.05 -2.84
N ASP A 62 6.00 -1.03 -2.79
CA ASP A 62 7.39 -0.84 -3.21
C ASP A 62 7.46 -0.47 -4.71
N ALA A 63 6.70 -1.14 -5.56
CA ALA A 63 6.63 -0.83 -7.00
C ALA A 63 6.06 0.58 -7.26
N LEU A 64 4.96 0.96 -6.59
CA LEU A 64 4.37 2.30 -6.69
C LEU A 64 5.37 3.38 -6.25
N THR A 65 6.10 3.15 -5.17
CA THR A 65 7.11 4.08 -4.65
C THR A 65 8.26 4.24 -5.66
N LYS A 66 8.72 3.14 -6.28
CA LYS A 66 9.74 3.18 -7.35
C LYS A 66 9.26 3.98 -8.56
N LYS A 67 8.01 3.76 -9.03
CA LYS A 67 7.44 4.52 -10.15
C LYS A 67 7.31 6.01 -9.85
N ARG A 68 6.89 6.38 -8.63
CA ARG A 68 6.85 7.78 -8.20
C ARG A 68 8.24 8.42 -8.22
N ARG A 69 9.27 7.69 -7.81
CA ARG A 69 10.65 8.18 -7.86
C ARG A 69 11.14 8.38 -9.29
N GLU A 70 10.82 7.46 -10.20
CA GLU A 70 11.13 7.63 -11.63
C GLU A 70 10.49 8.91 -12.19
N VAL A 71 9.22 9.18 -11.86
CA VAL A 71 8.51 10.41 -12.24
C VAL A 71 9.17 11.66 -11.66
N ALA A 72 9.55 11.65 -10.38
CA ALA A 72 10.26 12.78 -9.77
C ALA A 72 11.61 13.05 -10.44
N GLY A 73 12.34 11.99 -10.84
CA GLY A 73 13.58 12.10 -11.61
C GLY A 73 13.36 12.68 -13.00
N ILE A 74 12.28 12.28 -13.68
CA ILE A 74 11.87 12.83 -14.98
C ILE A 74 11.55 14.33 -14.85
N HIS A 75 10.74 14.73 -13.88
CA HIS A 75 10.43 16.15 -13.67
C HIS A 75 11.66 17.00 -13.39
N ALA A 76 12.61 16.48 -12.59
CA ALA A 76 13.87 17.17 -12.34
C ALA A 76 14.72 17.33 -13.63
N ALA A 77 14.72 16.33 -14.51
CA ALA A 77 15.45 16.41 -15.79
C ALA A 77 14.78 17.36 -16.78
N LEU A 78 13.44 17.42 -16.79
CA LEU A 78 12.68 18.30 -17.69
C LEU A 78 12.73 19.77 -17.31
N ALA A 79 12.97 20.10 -16.03
CA ALA A 79 13.01 21.49 -15.56
C ALA A 79 14.10 22.34 -16.25
N ASP A 80 15.17 21.70 -16.72
CA ASP A 80 16.33 22.35 -17.34
C ASP A 80 16.43 22.06 -18.86
N MET A 81 15.42 21.45 -19.48
CA MET A 81 15.47 20.95 -20.87
C MET A 81 14.58 21.76 -21.82
N GLU A 82 15.13 22.25 -22.93
CA GLU A 82 14.34 22.87 -23.99
C GLU A 82 13.59 21.81 -24.83
N PRO A 83 12.40 22.13 -25.40
CA PRO A 83 11.65 21.20 -26.22
C PRO A 83 12.45 20.76 -27.46
N GLY A 84 12.70 19.45 -27.57
CA GLY A 84 13.46 18.84 -28.67
C GLY A 84 13.25 17.32 -28.77
N PRO A 85 14.03 16.60 -29.58
CA PRO A 85 13.92 15.14 -29.70
C PRO A 85 14.06 14.41 -28.36
N GLU A 86 14.99 14.85 -27.51
CA GLU A 86 15.21 14.32 -26.16
C GLU A 86 13.98 14.52 -25.23
N TYR A 87 13.26 15.62 -25.41
CA TYR A 87 12.02 15.89 -24.68
C TYR A 87 10.95 14.83 -24.96
N LYS A 88 10.79 14.41 -26.23
CA LYS A 88 9.83 13.37 -26.62
C LYS A 88 10.16 12.01 -26.00
N GLU A 89 11.44 11.65 -25.92
CA GLU A 89 11.84 10.39 -25.29
C GLU A 89 11.51 10.36 -23.79
N VAL A 90 11.65 11.50 -23.12
CA VAL A 90 11.29 11.68 -21.71
C VAL A 90 9.77 11.65 -21.51
N GLU A 91 9.01 12.28 -22.40
CA GLU A 91 7.54 12.21 -22.43
C GLU A 91 7.04 10.77 -22.62
N ASP A 92 7.61 10.03 -23.58
CA ASP A 92 7.27 8.62 -23.81
C ASP A 92 7.58 7.74 -22.58
N ARG A 93 8.67 8.05 -21.87
CA ARG A 93 9.00 7.36 -20.62
C ARG A 93 7.98 7.66 -19.52
N TYR A 94 7.54 8.91 -19.41
CA TYR A 94 6.49 9.29 -18.47
C TYR A 94 5.17 8.56 -18.77
N LEU A 95 4.77 8.49 -20.05
CA LEU A 95 3.57 7.76 -20.47
C LEU A 95 3.64 6.27 -20.16
N ARG A 96 4.81 5.62 -20.34
CA ARG A 96 5.00 4.22 -19.95
C ARG A 96 4.84 4.00 -18.44
N ILE A 97 5.36 4.92 -17.62
CA ILE A 97 5.18 4.86 -16.16
C ILE A 97 3.72 5.02 -15.80
N ALA A 98 3.04 6.02 -16.37
CA ALA A 98 1.61 6.24 -16.12
C ALA A 98 0.77 5.01 -16.50
N ARG A 99 1.03 4.40 -17.67
CA ARG A 99 0.35 3.16 -18.08
C ARG A 99 0.57 2.03 -17.09
N HIS A 100 1.80 1.77 -16.68
CA HIS A 100 2.10 0.71 -15.73
C HIS A 100 1.42 0.94 -14.37
N VAL A 101 1.38 2.18 -13.88
CA VAL A 101 0.65 2.51 -12.65
C VAL A 101 -0.85 2.26 -12.80
N TYR A 102 -1.46 2.78 -13.87
CA TYR A 102 -2.92 2.74 -14.05
C TYR A 102 -3.47 1.38 -14.47
N TYR A 103 -2.73 0.62 -15.28
CA TYR A 103 -3.22 -0.64 -15.85
C TYR A 103 -2.69 -1.89 -15.14
N GLU A 104 -1.67 -1.76 -14.28
CA GLU A 104 -1.10 -2.91 -13.57
C GLU A 104 -1.16 -2.70 -12.05
N LEU A 105 -0.45 -1.70 -11.52
CA LEU A 105 -0.26 -1.57 -10.07
C LEU A 105 -1.53 -1.16 -9.30
N LEU A 106 -2.30 -0.19 -9.81
CA LEU A 106 -3.54 0.23 -9.16
C LEU A 106 -4.63 -0.87 -9.22
N PRO A 107 -4.86 -1.54 -10.36
CA PRO A 107 -5.75 -2.70 -10.40
C PRO A 107 -5.31 -3.85 -9.49
N GLU A 108 -4.02 -4.16 -9.41
CA GLU A 108 -3.49 -5.20 -8.52
C GLU A 108 -3.72 -4.85 -7.05
N MET A 109 -3.40 -3.60 -6.64
CA MET A 109 -3.70 -3.08 -5.31
C MET A 109 -5.20 -3.23 -4.98
N HIS A 110 -6.06 -2.82 -5.92
CA HIS A 110 -7.51 -2.91 -5.76
C HIS A 110 -7.96 -4.36 -5.60
N GLY A 111 -7.50 -5.27 -6.45
CA GLY A 111 -7.86 -6.69 -6.40
C GLY A 111 -7.43 -7.36 -5.09
N HIS A 112 -6.29 -6.96 -4.51
CA HIS A 112 -5.90 -7.43 -3.17
C HIS A 112 -6.81 -6.88 -2.07
N MET A 113 -7.18 -5.60 -2.15
CA MET A 113 -8.11 -4.98 -1.19
C MET A 113 -9.51 -5.61 -1.25
N GLU A 114 -10.07 -5.79 -2.44
CA GLU A 114 -11.38 -6.41 -2.64
C GLU A 114 -11.41 -7.84 -2.11
N ARG A 115 -10.35 -8.61 -2.39
CA ARG A 115 -10.24 -9.99 -1.89
C ARG A 115 -10.17 -10.05 -0.37
N PHE A 116 -9.36 -9.20 0.25
CA PHE A 116 -9.27 -9.11 1.71
C PHE A 116 -10.62 -8.77 2.34
N ILE A 117 -11.34 -7.79 1.78
CA ILE A 117 -12.67 -7.41 2.24
C ILE A 117 -13.63 -8.61 2.15
N ALA A 118 -13.70 -9.26 0.99
CA ALA A 118 -14.57 -10.43 0.79
C ALA A 118 -14.24 -11.60 1.76
N GLU A 119 -12.96 -11.82 2.06
CA GLU A 119 -12.51 -12.86 2.99
C GLU A 119 -12.89 -12.54 4.44
N VAL A 120 -12.67 -11.31 4.90
CA VAL A 120 -13.12 -10.85 6.24
C VAL A 120 -14.62 -11.01 6.37
N ASP A 121 -15.32 -10.70 5.30
CA ASP A 121 -16.74 -10.66 5.29
C ASP A 121 -17.42 -12.02 5.27
N ALA A 122 -16.79 -13.02 4.65
CA ALA A 122 -17.18 -14.42 4.81
C ALA A 122 -17.13 -14.84 6.29
N LEU A 123 -16.07 -14.45 7.01
CA LEU A 123 -15.90 -14.75 8.43
C LEU A 123 -16.93 -14.02 9.31
N VAL A 124 -17.20 -12.74 9.02
CA VAL A 124 -18.23 -11.95 9.72
C VAL A 124 -19.62 -12.56 9.51
N TRP A 125 -19.95 -12.94 8.27
CA TRP A 125 -21.21 -13.63 7.98
C TRP A 125 -21.33 -14.95 8.76
N TYR A 126 -20.25 -15.72 8.82
CA TYR A 126 -20.21 -16.99 9.56
C TYR A 126 -20.48 -16.77 11.05
N GLU A 127 -19.80 -15.80 11.67
CA GLU A 127 -20.03 -15.45 13.08
C GLU A 127 -21.47 -14.99 13.34
N HIS A 128 -22.07 -14.24 12.41
CA HIS A 128 -23.47 -13.85 12.52
C HIS A 128 -24.41 -15.05 12.46
N LYS A 129 -24.22 -15.96 11.50
CA LYS A 129 -25.10 -17.12 11.29
C LYS A 129 -25.06 -18.14 12.41
N VAL A 130 -23.89 -18.35 13.02
CA VAL A 130 -23.78 -19.22 14.21
C VAL A 130 -24.57 -18.65 15.40
N ARG A 131 -24.59 -17.33 15.56
CA ARG A 131 -25.27 -16.67 16.69
C ARG A 131 -26.76 -16.44 16.44
N GLU A 132 -27.22 -16.58 15.21
CA GLU A 132 -28.63 -16.41 14.84
C GLU A 132 -29.51 -17.41 15.62
N GLY A 133 -30.50 -16.90 16.37
CA GLY A 133 -31.38 -17.72 17.20
C GLY A 133 -30.78 -18.20 18.52
N THR A 134 -29.56 -17.75 18.87
CA THR A 134 -28.95 -18.01 20.19
C THR A 134 -29.17 -16.82 21.16
N PRO A 135 -28.96 -17.00 22.47
CA PRO A 135 -29.00 -15.89 23.44
C PRO A 135 -27.97 -14.78 23.14
N ASP A 136 -26.91 -15.09 22.41
CA ASP A 136 -25.82 -14.17 22.02
C ASP A 136 -26.03 -13.60 20.61
N ALA A 137 -27.27 -13.59 20.10
CA ALA A 137 -27.60 -13.01 18.82
C ALA A 137 -27.22 -11.52 18.78
N VAL A 138 -26.55 -11.13 17.70
CA VAL A 138 -26.09 -9.76 17.45
C VAL A 138 -26.94 -9.11 16.38
N SER A 139 -27.21 -7.81 16.56
CA SER A 139 -27.91 -7.00 15.57
C SER A 139 -27.07 -6.79 14.31
N LEU A 140 -27.72 -6.46 13.19
CA LEU A 140 -27.02 -6.14 11.93
C LEU A 140 -26.10 -4.91 12.09
N GLU A 141 -26.47 -3.96 12.94
CA GLU A 141 -25.66 -2.77 13.23
C GLU A 141 -24.38 -3.12 13.99
N GLU A 142 -24.46 -4.03 14.97
CA GLU A 142 -23.29 -4.54 15.68
C GLU A 142 -22.37 -5.35 14.76
N ILE A 143 -22.95 -6.14 13.85
CA ILE A 143 -22.20 -6.88 12.83
C ILE A 143 -21.47 -5.94 11.85
N GLU A 144 -22.13 -4.90 11.37
CA GLU A 144 -21.47 -3.92 10.49
C GLU A 144 -20.35 -3.17 11.22
N GLN A 145 -20.56 -2.78 12.48
CA GLN A 145 -19.50 -2.16 13.27
C GLN A 145 -18.33 -3.12 13.51
N TYR A 146 -18.63 -4.39 13.78
CA TYR A 146 -17.61 -5.43 13.96
C TYR A 146 -16.79 -5.63 12.68
N ARG A 147 -17.46 -5.70 11.52
CA ARG A 147 -16.82 -5.73 10.20
C ARG A 147 -15.87 -4.56 10.00
N VAL A 148 -16.34 -3.34 10.24
CA VAL A 148 -15.51 -2.12 10.13
C VAL A 148 -14.28 -2.22 11.03
N ASN A 149 -14.44 -2.71 12.26
CA ASN A 149 -13.35 -2.88 13.22
C ASN A 149 -12.32 -3.94 12.80
N LYS A 150 -12.67 -4.87 11.90
CA LYS A 150 -11.71 -5.83 11.32
C LYS A 150 -10.98 -5.28 10.09
N ILE A 151 -11.67 -4.51 9.26
CA ILE A 151 -11.14 -4.03 7.98
C ILE A 151 -10.31 -2.76 8.18
N ALA A 152 -10.86 -1.75 8.86
CA ALA A 152 -10.28 -0.41 8.90
C ALA A 152 -8.84 -0.39 9.46
N PRO A 153 -8.52 -1.05 10.59
CA PRO A 153 -7.15 -1.01 11.14
C PRO A 153 -6.11 -1.63 10.19
N VAL A 154 -6.49 -2.66 9.43
CA VAL A 154 -5.60 -3.33 8.49
C VAL A 154 -5.31 -2.42 7.29
N LEU A 155 -6.34 -1.75 6.76
CA LEU A 155 -6.17 -0.78 5.69
C LEU A 155 -5.37 0.44 6.13
N GLU A 156 -5.62 0.96 7.33
CA GLU A 156 -4.86 2.07 7.91
C GLU A 156 -3.37 1.73 8.03
N GLU A 157 -3.03 0.55 8.56
CA GLU A 157 -1.64 0.11 8.67
C GLU A 157 -0.99 -0.15 7.29
N ALA A 158 -1.74 -0.67 6.33
CA ALA A 158 -1.26 -0.81 4.96
C ALA A 158 -0.90 0.56 4.35
N PHE A 159 -1.79 1.54 4.43
CA PHE A 159 -1.51 2.89 3.93
C PHE A 159 -0.42 3.62 4.72
N SER A 160 -0.31 3.36 6.03
CA SER A 160 0.82 3.81 6.85
C SER A 160 2.15 3.25 6.33
N THR A 161 2.17 1.98 5.92
CA THR A 161 3.34 1.33 5.30
C THR A 161 3.75 2.00 4.00
N LEU A 162 2.80 2.29 3.11
CA LEU A 162 3.07 3.07 1.89
C LEU A 162 3.70 4.43 2.22
N LYS A 163 3.13 5.18 3.17
CA LYS A 163 3.68 6.47 3.61
C LYS A 163 5.10 6.35 4.17
N ARG A 164 5.39 5.29 4.93
CA ARG A 164 6.75 5.04 5.46
C ARG A 164 7.75 4.74 4.36
N LEU A 165 7.37 3.94 3.35
CA LEU A 165 8.22 3.65 2.19
C LEU A 165 8.52 4.93 1.40
N ASP A 166 7.51 5.76 1.16
CA ASP A 166 7.67 7.07 0.53
C ASP A 166 8.64 7.96 1.32
N LEU A 167 8.44 8.08 2.63
CA LEU A 167 9.31 8.88 3.50
C LEU A 167 10.76 8.38 3.47
N ALA A 168 10.96 7.07 3.54
CA ALA A 168 12.30 6.46 3.50
C ALA A 168 13.03 6.80 2.18
N VAL A 169 12.31 6.83 1.06
CA VAL A 169 12.88 7.25 -0.23
C VAL A 169 13.25 8.73 -0.22
N VAL A 170 12.38 9.61 0.28
CA VAL A 170 12.66 11.05 0.39
C VAL A 170 13.89 11.31 1.26
N LEU A 171 13.97 10.68 2.43
CA LEU A 171 15.11 10.82 3.34
C LEU A 171 16.42 10.34 2.70
N LYS A 172 16.40 9.23 1.96
CA LYS A 172 17.56 8.72 1.23
C LYS A 172 18.02 9.70 0.14
N ASP A 173 17.08 10.31 -0.57
CA ASP A 173 17.40 11.29 -1.62
C ASP A 173 17.98 12.58 -1.02
N LEU A 174 17.47 13.05 0.13
CA LEU A 174 18.04 14.18 0.89
C LEU A 174 19.47 13.89 1.34
N GLN A 175 19.71 12.73 1.99
CA GLN A 175 21.06 12.33 2.40
C GLN A 175 22.03 12.23 1.21
N THR A 176 21.56 11.74 0.07
CA THR A 176 22.38 11.65 -1.15
C THR A 176 22.73 13.04 -1.69
N ARG A 177 21.80 14.00 -1.64
CA ARG A 177 22.05 15.40 -2.02
C ARG A 177 23.04 16.07 -1.09
N GLU A 178 22.89 15.89 0.23
CA GLU A 178 23.85 16.40 1.22
C GLU A 178 25.25 15.85 0.97
N ARG A 179 25.40 14.53 0.80
CA ARG A 179 26.70 13.92 0.48
C ARG A 179 27.34 14.50 -0.78
N ARG A 180 26.55 14.75 -1.83
CA ARG A 180 27.04 15.40 -3.07
C ARG A 180 27.42 16.86 -2.85
N ALA A 181 26.71 17.60 -2.01
CA ALA A 181 27.03 18.98 -1.66
C ALA A 181 28.32 19.06 -0.80
N PHE A 182 28.49 18.16 0.16
CA PHE A 182 29.69 18.09 1.00
C PHE A 182 30.92 17.55 0.26
N GLY A 183 30.76 16.57 -0.63
CA GLY A 183 31.85 16.05 -1.49
C GLY A 183 32.29 17.01 -2.60
N ARG A 184 31.56 18.10 -2.85
CA ARG A 184 31.91 19.16 -3.81
C ARG A 184 32.57 20.39 -3.16
N ARG A 185 32.83 20.41 -1.85
CA ARG A 185 33.66 21.48 -1.27
C ARG A 185 35.10 21.30 -1.77
N PRO A 186 35.66 22.22 -2.59
CA PRO A 186 37.05 22.12 -2.98
C PRO A 186 37.91 22.24 -1.72
N SER A 187 38.94 21.39 -1.61
CA SER A 187 39.99 21.53 -0.61
C SER A 187 40.89 22.73 -0.94
N THR A 188 40.33 23.94 -0.99
CA THR A 188 41.10 25.18 -1.02
C THR A 188 41.26 25.67 0.41
N LEU A 189 42.06 24.94 1.19
CA LEU A 189 42.68 25.45 2.41
C LEU A 189 44.07 24.82 2.54
N VAL A 190 45.04 25.63 2.14
CA VAL A 190 46.43 25.71 2.62
C VAL A 190 47.43 24.64 2.15
N ALA A 191 48.28 25.02 1.19
CA ALA A 191 49.70 25.28 1.47
C ALA A 191 50.28 26.13 0.34
N ASN A 192 50.57 27.39 0.63
CA ASN A 192 51.36 28.27 -0.23
C ASN A 192 52.81 28.22 0.29
N PRO A 193 53.75 27.47 -0.33
CA PRO A 193 55.12 27.36 0.16
C PRO A 193 55.97 28.42 -0.53
N ALA A 194 55.66 29.70 -0.34
CA ALA A 194 56.46 30.76 -0.98
C ALA A 194 56.34 32.10 -0.26
N VAL A 195 56.67 32.16 1.04
CA VAL A 195 57.34 33.33 1.64
C VAL A 195 58.02 32.87 2.94
N ALA A 196 59.32 32.58 2.88
CA ALA A 196 60.20 32.70 4.04
C ALA A 196 61.67 32.70 3.60
N VAL A 197 62.20 33.92 3.49
CA VAL A 197 63.59 34.33 3.78
C VAL A 197 64.66 33.95 2.75
N GLY A 198 64.84 34.86 1.79
CA GLY A 198 66.14 35.18 1.22
C GLY A 198 66.38 36.68 1.40
N SER A 199 67.12 37.06 2.44
CA SER A 199 67.85 38.32 2.54
C SER A 199 69.08 38.11 3.43
N LEU A 200 70.20 38.52 2.87
CA LEU A 200 71.59 38.55 3.33
C LEU A 200 71.81 38.88 4.81
#